data_AF-G8LD03-F1
#
_entry.id   AF-G8LD03-F1
#
_cell.length_a   1.000
_cell.length_b   1.000
_cell.length_c   1.000
_cell.angle_alpha   90.00
_cell.angle_beta   90.00
_cell.angle_gamma   90.00
#
_symmetry.space_group_name_H-M   'P 1'
#
loop_
_entity.id
_entity.type
_entity.pdbx_description
1 polymer ?
#
loop_
_entity_poly.entity_id
_entity_poly.type
_entity_poly.pdbx_seq_one_letter_code
_entity_poly.pdbx_strand_id
1 'polypeptide(L)' 'MTMSHLDEVIARVDTAIEAGVISRMNELLIELSDDAALSREDRYSQQQRLRTAIAHHGKQHKEEMDARQELLTKGGTIL' A
#
# COMPACT_ATOMS: atom_id res chain seq x y z
N MET A 1 11.24 -26.94 4.93
CA MET A 1 9.85 -26.61 5.31
C MET A 1 9.19 -26.07 4.07
N THR A 2 8.10 -26.68 3.60
CA THR A 2 7.27 -26.11 2.53
C THR A 2 6.65 -24.82 3.04
N MET A 3 6.83 -23.70 2.33
CA MET A 3 6.14 -22.44 2.64
C MET A 3 4.64 -22.70 2.56
N SER A 4 3.90 -22.22 3.58
CA SER A 4 2.44 -22.27 3.55
C SER A 4 1.93 -21.17 2.61
N HIS A 5 0.78 -21.38 1.98
CA HIS A 5 0.12 -20.35 1.15
C HIS A 5 -0.02 -19.01 1.89
N LEU A 6 -0.27 -19.06 3.20
CA LEU A 6 -0.29 -17.87 4.05
C LEU A 6 1.05 -17.12 4.08
N ASP A 7 2.17 -17.84 4.15
CA ASP A 7 3.52 -17.27 4.19
C ASP A 7 3.86 -16.57 2.86
N GLU A 8 3.47 -17.19 1.74
CA GLU A 8 3.59 -16.59 0.41
C GLU A 8 2.77 -15.31 0.28
N VAL A 9 1.53 -15.34 0.77
CA VAL A 9 0.65 -14.15 0.80
C VAL A 9 1.26 -13.04 1.67
N ILE A 10 1.79 -13.37 2.85
CA ILE A 10 2.43 -12.39 3.75
C ILE A 10 3.61 -11.73 3.03
N ALA A 11 4.51 -12.51 2.43
CA ALA A 11 5.67 -11.98 1.72
C ALA A 11 5.25 -11.05 0.57
N ARG A 12 4.17 -11.40 -0.14
CA ARG A 12 3.63 -10.60 -1.24
C ARG A 12 3.00 -9.29 -0.75
N VAL A 13 2.30 -9.32 0.37
CA VAL A 13 1.72 -8.14 1.05
C VAL A 13 2.83 -7.20 1.51
N ASP A 14 3.85 -7.73 2.20
CA ASP A 14 5.00 -6.93 2.66
C ASP A 14 5.72 -6.28 1.47
N THR A 15 6.00 -7.04 0.41
CA THR A 15 6.61 -6.48 -0.82
C THR A 15 5.78 -5.35 -1.42
N ALA A 16 4.45 -5.47 -1.43
CA ALA A 16 3.57 -4.43 -1.97
C ALA A 16 3.55 -3.17 -1.09
N ILE A 17 3.61 -3.35 0.24
CA ILE A 17 3.70 -2.26 1.20
C ILE A 17 5.05 -1.56 1.07
N GLU A 18 6.16 -2.30 1.02
CA GLU A 18 7.52 -1.75 0.87
C GLU A 18 7.70 -0.99 -0.44
N ALA A 19 7.08 -1.47 -1.53
CA ALA A 19 7.10 -0.76 -2.81
C ALA A 19 6.31 0.57 -2.77
N GLY A 20 5.37 0.71 -1.83
CA GLY A 20 4.56 1.93 -1.66
C GLY A 20 3.65 2.28 -2.83
N VAL A 21 3.39 1.34 -3.75
CA VAL A 21 2.57 1.57 -4.94
C VAL A 21 1.11 1.25 -4.65
N ILE A 22 0.29 2.29 -4.44
CA ILE A 22 -1.14 2.15 -4.09
C ILE A 22 -1.91 1.29 -5.11
N SER A 23 -1.63 1.41 -6.41
CA SER A 23 -2.28 0.57 -7.44
C SER A 23 -2.04 -0.92 -7.19
N ARG A 24 -0.78 -1.30 -6.94
CA ARG A 24 -0.38 -2.69 -6.67
C ARG A 24 -1.04 -3.22 -5.40
N MET A 25 -1.15 -2.39 -4.36
CA MET A 25 -1.81 -2.76 -3.12
C MET A 25 -3.33 -2.97 -3.29
N ASN A 26 -3.99 -2.16 -4.13
CA ASN A 26 -5.41 -2.33 -4.46
C ASN A 26 -5.67 -3.58 -5.30
N GLU A 27 -4.79 -3.89 -6.27
CA GLU A 27 -4.84 -5.14 -7.01
C GLU A 27 -4.74 -6.34 -6.05
N LEU A 28 -3.78 -6.29 -5.12
CA LEU A 28 -3.61 -7.33 -4.10
C LEU A 28 -4.84 -7.51 -3.19
N LEU A 29 -5.54 -6.41 -2.84
CA LEU A 29 -6.78 -6.47 -2.06
C LEU A 29 -7.89 -7.23 -2.79
N ILE A 30 -7.99 -7.05 -4.10
CA ILE A 30 -8.98 -7.74 -4.95
C ILE A 30 -8.59 -9.22 -5.05
N GLU A 31 -7.33 -9.52 -5.35
CA GLU A 31 -6.84 -10.90 -5.41
C GLU A 31 -7.09 -11.66 -4.11
N LEU A 32 -6.75 -11.05 -2.96
CA LEU A 32 -7.00 -11.64 -1.65
C LEU A 32 -8.49 -11.84 -1.38
N SER A 33 -9.37 -10.98 -1.92
CA SER A 33 -10.82 -11.16 -1.74
C SER A 33 -11.32 -12.44 -2.41
N ASP A 34 -10.69 -12.88 -3.49
CA ASP A 34 -11.06 -14.11 -4.23
C ASP A 34 -10.33 -15.36 -3.73
N ASP A 35 -9.31 -15.20 -2.88
CA ASP A 35 -8.42 -16.28 -2.43
C ASP A 35 -9.09 -17.26 -1.46
N ALA A 36 -9.80 -18.25 -1.99
CA ALA A 36 -10.48 -19.31 -1.25
C ALA A 36 -9.54 -20.26 -0.48
N ALA A 37 -8.24 -20.24 -0.74
CA ALA A 37 -7.26 -21.07 -0.04
C ALA A 37 -6.82 -20.46 1.30
N LEU A 38 -7.01 -19.15 1.50
CA LEU A 38 -6.85 -18.49 2.80
C LEU A 38 -8.10 -18.62 3.67
N SER A 39 -7.89 -18.83 4.97
CA SER A 39 -8.95 -18.67 5.96
C SER A 39 -9.48 -17.23 5.94
N ARG A 40 -10.75 -17.06 6.32
CA ARG A 40 -11.39 -15.74 6.38
C ARG A 40 -10.63 -14.78 7.31
N GLU A 41 -10.11 -15.29 8.42
CA GLU A 41 -9.36 -14.49 9.40
C GLU A 41 -8.01 -14.02 8.86
N ASP A 42 -7.25 -14.92 8.23
CA ASP A 42 -5.97 -14.60 7.60
C ASP A 42 -6.17 -13.59 6.47
N ARG A 43 -7.16 -13.84 5.61
CA ARG A 43 -7.51 -12.94 4.51
C ARG A 43 -7.83 -11.55 5.03
N TYR A 44 -8.71 -11.47 6.03
CA TYR A 44 -9.09 -10.19 6.64
C TYR A 44 -7.88 -9.47 7.24
N SER A 45 -7.00 -10.20 7.94
CA SER A 45 -5.79 -9.64 8.55
C SER A 45 -4.86 -9.03 7.50
N GLN A 46 -4.58 -9.74 6.41
CA GLN A 46 -3.73 -9.23 5.33
C GLN A 46 -4.37 -8.07 4.56
N GLN A 47 -5.69 -8.14 4.33
CA GLN A 47 -6.44 -7.02 3.74
C GLN A 47 -6.40 -5.77 4.62
N GLN A 48 -6.51 -5.93 5.93
CA GLN A 48 -6.45 -4.80 6.86
C GLN A 48 -5.06 -4.14 6.85
N ARG A 49 -3.98 -4.93 6.78
CA ARG A 49 -2.62 -4.40 6.64
C ARG A 49 -2.48 -3.52 5.39
N LEU A 50 -2.95 -4.01 4.23
CA LEU A 50 -2.94 -3.23 2.98
C LEU A 50 -3.75 -1.94 3.09
N ARG A 51 -4.97 -2.00 3.66
CA ARG A 51 -5.82 -0.81 3.85
C ARG A 51 -5.16 0.25 4.72
N THR A 52 -4.55 -0.17 5.82
CA THR A 52 -3.77 0.74 6.68
C THR A 52 -2.62 1.35 5.90
N ALA A 53 -1.79 0.54 5.23
CA ALA A 53 -0.66 1.06 4.48
C ALA A 53 -1.07 2.01 3.33
N ILE A 54 -2.19 1.75 2.62
CA ILE A 54 -2.75 2.66 1.61
C ILE A 54 -3.17 3.99 2.24
N ALA A 55 -3.86 3.95 3.38
CA ALA A 55 -4.30 5.16 4.07
C ALA A 55 -3.12 6.01 4.56
N HIS A 56 -2.06 5.37 5.06
CA HIS A 56 -0.83 6.04 5.46
C HIS A 56 -0.09 6.65 4.26
N HIS A 57 0.03 5.93 3.14
CA HIS A 57 0.66 6.45 1.91
C HIS A 57 -0.11 7.62 1.29
N GLY A 58 -1.45 7.53 1.24
CA GLY A 58 -2.28 8.63 0.72
C GLY A 58 -2.12 9.92 1.53
N LYS A 59 -1.85 9.82 2.83
CA LYS A 59 -1.56 10.96 3.70
C LYS A 59 -0.16 11.52 3.43
N GLN A 60 0.87 10.67 3.38
CA GLN A 60 2.25 11.11 3.12
C GLN A 60 2.42 11.76 1.75
N HIS A 61 1.84 11.19 0.69
CA HIS A 61 1.99 11.75 -0.65
C HIS A 61 1.31 13.13 -0.78
N LYS A 62 0.19 13.33 -0.06
CA LYS A 62 -0.47 14.64 0.01
C LYS A 62 0.39 15.66 0.76
N GLU A 63 1.03 15.26 1.85
CA GLU A 63 1.96 16.11 2.62
C GLU A 63 3.23 16.45 1.82
N GLU A 64 3.81 15.51 1.07
CA GLU A 64 5.00 15.74 0.23
C GLU A 64 4.70 16.58 -1.03
N MET A 65 3.51 16.42 -1.63
CA MET A 65 3.07 17.26 -2.75
C MET A 65 2.76 18.68 -2.29
N ASP A 66 2.13 18.86 -1.13
CA ASP A 66 1.84 20.18 -0.55
C ASP A 66 3.14 20.93 -0.20
N ALA A 67 4.10 20.24 0.43
CA ALA A 67 5.42 20.80 0.72
C ALA A 67 6.19 21.21 -0.56
N ARG A 68 6.05 20.45 -1.66
CA ARG A 68 6.60 20.83 -2.97
C ARG A 68 5.87 22.02 -3.59
N GLN A 69 4.55 22.11 -3.44
CA GLN A 69 3.74 23.20 -3.97
C GLN A 69 4.02 24.54 -3.24
N GLU A 70 4.27 24.50 -1.93
CA GLU A 70 4.68 25.68 -1.16
C GLU A 70 6.07 26.21 -1.58
N LEU A 71 7.01 25.34 -1.94
CA LEU A 71 8.33 25.74 -2.46
C LEU A 71 8.23 26.48 -3.82
N LEU A 72 7.33 26.04 -4.69
CA LEU A 72 7.13 26.64 -6.02
C LEU A 72 6.39 27.97 -5.98
N THR A 73 5.61 28.23 -4.93
CA THR A 73 4.85 29.49 -4.76
C THR A 73 5.62 30.56 -3.96
N LYS A 74 6.71 30.16 -3.28
CA LYS A 74 7.62 31.09 -2.55
C LYS A 74 8.89 31.44 -3.33
N GLY A 75 9.22 30.72 -4.40
CA GLY A 75 10.30 31.03 -5.36
C GLY A 75 9.89 32.10 -6.36
N GLY A 76 9.80 33.35 -5.90
CA GLY A 76 9.46 34.50 -6.73
C GLY A 76 10.51 34.82 -7.81
N THR A 77 10.00 35.54 -8.83
CA THR A 77 10.70 36.22 -9.93
C THR A 77 11.04 35.35 -11.15
N ILE A 78 10.11 35.34 -12.10
CA ILE A 78 10.44 35.21 -13.53
C ILE A 78 11.16 36.51 -13.92
N LEU A 79 12.47 36.43 -14.21
CA LEU A 79 13.21 37.44 -14.97
C LEU A 79 13.14 37.10 -16.45
#